data_AF-A0A1V0UEH5-F1
#
_entry.id   AF-A0A1V0UEH5-F1
#
_cell.length_a   1.000
_cell.length_b   1.000
_cell.length_c   1.000
_cell.angle_alpha   90.00
_cell.angle_beta   90.00
_cell.angle_gamma   90.00
#
_symmetry.space_group_name_H-M   'P 1'
#
loop_
_entity.id
_entity.type
_entity.pdbx_description
1 polymer ?
#
loop_
_entity_poly.entity_id
_entity_poly.type
_entity_poly.pdbx_seq_one_letter_code
_entity_poly.pdbx_strand_id
1 'polypeptide(L)'
;MTSHTAPLTLVSAGGGHPGFLSPSGVEIAFLLVGLVTLGAAVITVTTRQLVHAALWLVVALGGLAVEYLLLTAEFIAWVQVLIYVGSIVVLLLFGLMLTRAPVGRSPDADSGNRPVALGVAVAAAAALVWVVTDAFRTTWIELDGPAQGSTEVTGAFLFRNWVLPFEALSVLLLAALVGAIVLSRKRDTDADTGTGTAAGTKAKATGTKAEAPGAETPGTDTKAEARPAPGDRSTPSRARTPREADAPGQEEQR
;
A
#
# COMPACT_ATOMS: atom_id res chain seq x y z
N MET A 1 62.46 44.11 37.24
CA MET A 1 62.94 42.81 36.73
C MET A 1 62.44 41.73 37.68
N THR A 2 61.28 41.16 37.39
CA THR A 2 60.66 40.09 38.20
C THR A 2 60.25 38.98 37.25
N SER A 3 61.10 37.96 37.15
CA SER A 3 60.91 36.79 36.30
C SER A 3 59.87 35.87 36.93
N HIS A 4 58.66 35.85 36.42
CA HIS A 4 57.67 34.82 36.75
C HIS A 4 57.94 33.58 35.90
N THR A 5 58.52 32.55 36.52
CA THR A 5 58.70 31.21 35.94
C THR A 5 57.39 30.44 36.12
N ALA A 6 56.62 30.25 35.06
CA ALA A 6 55.45 29.38 35.07
C ALA A 6 55.87 27.91 35.00
N PRO A 7 55.28 26.98 35.79
CA PRO A 7 55.54 25.56 35.64
C PRO A 7 54.86 25.03 34.38
N LEU A 8 55.62 24.34 33.54
CA LEU A 8 55.12 23.55 32.41
C LEU A 8 54.34 22.35 32.96
N THR A 9 53.02 22.46 33.02
CA THR A 9 52.14 21.33 33.25
C THR A 9 52.22 20.42 32.02
N LEU A 10 52.91 19.29 32.13
CA LEU A 10 52.85 18.21 31.16
C LEU A 10 51.39 17.74 31.06
N VAL A 11 50.72 18.12 29.99
CA VAL A 11 49.52 17.42 29.53
C VAL A 11 49.94 15.99 29.22
N SER A 12 49.54 15.07 30.10
CA SER A 12 49.55 13.64 29.83
C SER A 12 48.60 13.39 28.66
N ALA A 13 49.15 13.34 27.44
CA ALA A 13 48.48 12.78 26.27
C ALA A 13 48.34 11.26 26.47
N GLY A 14 47.36 10.87 27.26
CA GLY A 14 46.97 9.50 27.55
C GLY A 14 45.55 9.21 27.06
N GLY A 15 45.17 9.72 25.89
CA GLY A 15 43.99 9.26 25.18
C GLY A 15 44.40 8.13 24.25
N GLY A 16 44.23 6.87 24.68
CA GLY A 16 44.45 5.73 23.80
C GLY A 16 43.61 5.92 22.55
N HIS A 17 44.25 6.00 21.38
CA HIS A 17 43.53 5.98 20.11
C HIS A 17 42.69 4.71 20.09
N PRO A 18 41.33 4.79 20.09
CA PRO A 18 40.53 3.62 19.82
C PRO A 18 40.99 3.13 18.46
N GLY A 19 41.61 1.95 18.42
CA GLY A 19 42.04 1.38 17.16
C GLY A 19 40.81 1.28 16.26
N PHE A 20 41.01 1.41 14.95
CA PHE A 20 39.96 1.19 13.93
C PHE A 20 39.16 -0.13 14.11
N LEU A 21 39.68 -1.06 14.92
CA LEU A 21 39.12 -2.36 15.23
C LEU A 21 38.36 -2.45 16.58
N SER A 22 38.28 -1.38 17.38
CA SER A 22 37.46 -1.34 18.60
C SER A 22 36.17 -0.57 18.30
N PRO A 23 35.13 -1.21 17.74
CA PRO A 23 33.88 -0.54 17.43
C PRO A 23 33.29 0.03 18.72
N SER A 24 32.87 1.29 18.65
CA SER A 24 32.16 1.92 19.77
C SER A 24 30.83 1.21 20.00
N GLY A 25 30.31 1.21 21.23
CA GLY A 25 29.00 0.61 21.52
C GLY A 25 27.87 1.22 20.66
N VAL A 26 28.01 2.50 20.30
CA VAL A 26 27.09 3.24 19.43
C VAL A 26 27.14 2.72 18.00
N GLU A 27 28.33 2.46 17.44
CA GLU A 27 28.49 1.87 16.09
C GLU A 27 27.87 0.47 16.02
N ILE A 28 28.09 -0.37 17.04
CA ILE A 28 27.52 -1.71 17.09
C ILE A 28 25.99 -1.61 17.15
N ALA A 29 25.45 -0.75 18.01
CA ALA A 29 24.01 -0.53 18.11
C ALA A 29 23.43 -0.01 16.78
N PHE A 30 24.11 0.94 16.13
CA PHE A 30 23.71 1.50 14.84
C PHE A 30 23.65 0.43 13.75
N LEU A 31 24.67 -0.42 13.65
CA LEU A 31 24.69 -1.52 12.66
C LEU A 31 23.61 -2.58 12.94
N LEU A 32 23.40 -2.95 14.20
CA LEU A 32 22.38 -3.92 14.57
C LEU A 32 20.97 -3.40 14.31
N VAL A 33 20.68 -2.17 14.71
CA VAL A 33 19.40 -1.52 14.43
C VAL A 33 19.21 -1.37 12.92
N GLY A 34 20.23 -0.91 12.19
CA GLY A 34 20.19 -0.79 10.73
C GLY A 34 19.89 -2.12 10.02
N LEU A 35 20.48 -3.22 10.50
CA LEU A 35 20.21 -4.55 9.95
C LEU A 35 18.76 -4.99 10.22
N VAL A 36 18.24 -4.71 11.42
CA VAL A 36 16.84 -4.97 11.77
C VAL A 36 15.89 -4.09 10.95
N THR A 37 16.19 -2.80 10.78
CA THR A 37 15.43 -1.85 9.96
C THR A 37 15.36 -2.32 8.51
N LEU A 38 16.50 -2.71 7.93
CA LEU A 38 16.58 -3.22 6.57
C LEU A 38 15.81 -4.54 6.41
N GLY A 39 15.98 -5.47 7.36
CA GLY A 39 15.23 -6.72 7.38
C GLY A 39 13.71 -6.48 7.45
N ALA A 40 13.26 -5.59 8.34
CA ALA A 40 11.86 -5.21 8.45
C ALA A 40 11.32 -4.56 7.17
N ALA A 41 12.10 -3.71 6.50
CA ALA A 41 11.72 -3.10 5.22
C ALA A 41 11.58 -4.16 4.11
N VAL A 42 12.51 -5.13 4.03
CA VAL A 42 12.41 -6.25 3.07
C VAL A 42 11.18 -7.12 3.37
N ILE A 43 10.93 -7.44 4.63
CA ILE A 43 9.76 -8.24 5.02
C ILE A 43 8.46 -7.46 4.71
N THR A 44 8.43 -6.15 4.93
CA THR A 44 7.29 -5.28 4.62
C THR A 44 6.86 -5.42 3.17
N VAL A 45 7.80 -5.35 2.22
CA VAL A 45 7.48 -5.39 0.78
C VAL A 45 7.30 -6.81 0.22
N THR A 46 7.85 -7.82 0.88
CA THR A 46 7.73 -9.23 0.45
C THR A 46 6.53 -9.94 1.07
N THR A 47 6.00 -9.42 2.18
CA THR A 47 4.85 -9.99 2.88
C THR A 47 3.57 -9.83 2.06
N ARG A 48 2.84 -10.93 1.89
CA ARG A 48 1.59 -10.96 1.11
C ARG A 48 0.36 -10.52 1.89
N GLN A 49 0.47 -10.43 3.21
CA GLN A 49 -0.60 -10.05 4.11
C GLN A 49 -0.47 -8.56 4.44
N LEU A 50 -1.39 -7.74 3.94
CA LEU A 50 -1.28 -6.27 4.03
C LEU A 50 -1.19 -5.75 5.48
N VAL A 51 -1.89 -6.39 6.42
CA VAL A 51 -1.79 -6.04 7.86
C VAL A 51 -0.40 -6.36 8.41
N HIS A 52 0.17 -7.53 8.07
CA HIS A 52 1.50 -7.90 8.53
C HIS A 52 2.57 -7.00 7.90
N ALA A 53 2.43 -6.67 6.62
CA ALA A 53 3.30 -5.71 5.94
C ALA A 53 3.29 -4.36 6.68
N ALA A 54 2.11 -3.85 7.03
CA ALA A 54 1.99 -2.60 7.79
C ALA A 54 2.58 -2.68 9.21
N LEU A 55 2.52 -3.83 9.90
CA LEU A 55 3.19 -4.03 11.19
C LEU A 55 4.72 -4.05 11.04
N TRP A 56 5.25 -4.71 10.01
CA TRP A 56 6.69 -4.66 9.71
C TRP A 56 7.15 -3.25 9.32
N LEU A 57 6.28 -2.46 8.70
CA LEU A 57 6.55 -1.05 8.42
C LEU A 57 6.72 -0.24 9.72
N VAL A 58 5.93 -0.53 10.77
CA VAL A 58 6.13 0.09 12.11
C VAL A 58 7.52 -0.23 12.64
N VAL A 59 7.96 -1.49 12.53
CA VAL A 59 9.30 -1.89 12.98
C VAL A 59 10.39 -1.16 12.20
N ALA A 60 10.26 -1.03 10.87
CA ALA A 60 11.21 -0.29 10.06
C ALA A 60 11.25 1.21 10.41
N LEU A 61 10.10 1.86 10.55
CA LEU A 61 10.03 3.29 10.89
C LEU A 61 10.47 3.59 12.33
N GLY A 62 10.21 2.66 13.26
CA GLY A 62 10.72 2.72 14.62
C GLY A 62 12.23 2.52 14.69
N GLY A 63 12.77 1.59 13.88
CA GLY A 63 14.22 1.41 13.71
C GLY A 63 14.90 2.68 13.21
N LEU A 64 14.32 3.36 12.21
CA LEU A 64 14.80 4.67 11.75
C LEU A 64 14.76 5.75 12.85
N ALA A 65 13.75 5.75 13.72
CA ALA A 65 13.72 6.69 14.84
C ALA A 65 14.88 6.44 15.83
N VAL A 66 15.23 5.17 16.07
CA VAL A 66 16.41 4.81 16.88
C VAL A 66 17.70 5.23 16.18
N GLU A 67 17.84 5.00 14.88
CA GLU A 67 18.99 5.47 14.10
C GLU A 67 19.15 7.00 14.17
N TYR A 68 18.05 7.77 14.10
CA TYR A 68 18.10 9.22 14.29
C TYR A 68 18.58 9.62 15.69
N LEU A 69 18.17 8.92 16.75
CA LEU A 69 18.71 9.16 18.09
C LEU A 69 20.21 8.87 18.17
N LEU A 70 20.66 7.76 17.58
CA LEU A 70 22.08 7.38 17.54
C LEU A 70 22.91 8.41 16.75
N LEU A 71 22.31 9.07 15.76
CA LEU A 71 22.91 10.15 14.98
C LEU A 71 22.74 11.54 15.61
N THR A 72 22.33 11.62 16.89
CA THR A 72 22.11 12.88 17.64
C THR A 72 20.99 13.79 17.08
N ALA A 73 20.12 13.24 16.22
CA ALA A 73 18.97 13.93 15.61
C ALA A 73 17.70 13.75 16.45
N GLU A 74 17.72 14.23 17.70
CA GLU A 74 16.64 14.01 18.68
C GLU A 74 15.28 14.53 18.22
N PHE A 75 15.20 15.78 17.75
CA PHE A 75 13.92 16.35 17.33
C PHE A 75 13.29 15.53 16.20
N ILE A 76 14.10 15.12 15.21
CA ILE A 76 13.64 14.33 14.06
C ILE A 76 13.21 12.93 14.50
N ALA A 77 13.90 12.30 15.45
CA ALA A 77 13.50 11.01 16.00
C ALA A 77 12.10 11.07 16.65
N TRP A 78 11.82 12.10 17.45
CA TRP A 78 10.49 12.26 18.06
C TRP A 78 9.41 12.52 17.01
N VAL A 79 9.68 13.39 16.04
CA VAL A 79 8.77 13.64 14.91
C VAL A 79 8.51 12.36 14.11
N GLN A 80 9.53 11.51 13.93
CA GLN A 80 9.42 10.21 13.25
C GLN A 80 8.39 9.32 13.94
N VAL A 81 8.48 9.20 15.27
CA VAL A 81 7.52 8.39 16.05
C VAL A 81 6.13 9.01 16.03
N LEU A 82 6.00 10.31 16.26
CA LEU A 82 4.69 10.97 16.38
C LEU A 82 3.91 10.97 15.06
N ILE A 83 4.57 11.28 13.95
CA ILE A 83 3.91 11.46 12.65
C ILE A 83 3.85 10.13 11.89
N TYR A 84 4.99 9.47 11.68
CA TYR A 84 5.01 8.29 10.83
C TYR A 84 4.41 7.08 11.53
N VAL A 85 4.91 6.74 12.72
CA VAL A 85 4.38 5.59 13.47
C VAL A 85 3.02 5.91 14.08
N GLY A 86 2.87 7.07 14.72
CA GLY A 86 1.67 7.43 15.49
C GLY A 86 0.47 7.80 14.64
N SER A 87 0.67 8.55 13.55
CA SER A 87 -0.44 9.07 12.73
C SER A 87 -0.59 8.32 11.41
N ILE A 88 0.45 8.30 10.57
CA ILE A 88 0.36 7.79 9.20
C ILE A 88 0.11 6.28 9.18
N VAL A 89 0.92 5.49 9.88
CA VAL A 89 0.77 4.03 9.86
C VAL A 89 -0.53 3.60 10.56
N VAL A 90 -0.93 4.28 11.63
CA VAL A 90 -2.21 4.00 12.29
C VAL A 90 -3.38 4.28 11.35
N LEU A 91 -3.40 5.43 10.66
CA LEU A 91 -4.42 5.74 9.65
C LEU A 91 -4.42 4.73 8.50
N LEU A 92 -3.24 4.31 8.04
CA LEU A 92 -3.08 3.27 7.03
C LEU A 92 -3.69 1.94 7.51
N LEU A 93 -3.38 1.51 8.73
CA LEU A 93 -3.93 0.29 9.33
C LEU A 93 -5.46 0.36 9.44
N PHE A 94 -6.01 1.48 9.92
CA PHE A 94 -7.46 1.68 9.96
C PHE A 94 -8.08 1.60 8.56
N GLY A 95 -7.50 2.27 7.56
CA GLY A 95 -7.98 2.23 6.18
C GLY A 95 -7.91 0.83 5.56
N LEU A 96 -6.82 0.10 5.78
CA LEU A 96 -6.68 -1.29 5.33
C LEU A 96 -7.71 -2.23 5.99
N MET A 97 -7.97 -2.04 7.29
CA MET A 97 -8.95 -2.85 8.01
C MET A 97 -10.38 -2.56 7.54
N LEU A 98 -10.73 -1.29 7.30
CA LEU A 98 -12.06 -0.90 6.82
C LEU A 98 -12.34 -1.41 5.39
N THR A 99 -11.31 -1.45 4.54
CA THR A 99 -11.44 -1.90 3.14
C THR A 99 -11.43 -3.43 2.99
N ARG A 100 -11.34 -4.17 4.10
CA ARG A 100 -11.25 -5.64 4.13
C ARG A 100 -10.16 -6.15 3.17
N ALA A 101 -8.99 -5.52 3.27
CA ALA A 101 -7.79 -5.76 2.47
C ALA A 101 -7.61 -7.26 2.13
N PRO A 102 -7.45 -7.64 0.84
CA PRO A 102 -7.34 -9.04 0.43
C PRO A 102 -6.24 -9.80 1.19
N VAL A 103 -6.63 -10.91 1.81
CA VAL A 103 -5.77 -11.82 2.56
C VAL A 103 -5.34 -12.94 1.61
N GLY A 104 -4.38 -12.70 0.71
CA GLY A 104 -3.86 -13.76 -0.18
C GLY A 104 -3.39 -13.32 -1.57
N ARG A 105 -3.08 -14.31 -2.43
CA ARG A 105 -2.70 -14.06 -3.84
C ARG A 105 -3.90 -13.53 -4.59
N SER A 106 -3.80 -12.31 -5.13
CA SER A 106 -4.70 -11.82 -6.16
C SER A 106 -4.03 -12.04 -7.52
N PRO A 107 -4.58 -12.89 -8.40
CA PRO A 107 -4.05 -13.08 -9.76
C PRO A 107 -3.99 -11.77 -10.57
N ASP A 108 -4.86 -10.82 -10.28
CA ASP A 108 -4.93 -9.52 -10.98
C ASP A 108 -3.87 -8.52 -10.50
N ALA A 109 -3.29 -8.71 -9.32
CA ALA A 109 -2.27 -7.80 -8.76
C ALA A 109 -0.83 -8.25 -9.08
N ASP A 110 -0.65 -9.47 -9.60
CA ASP A 110 0.66 -10.10 -9.71
C ASP A 110 1.14 -10.13 -11.16
N SER A 111 2.05 -9.23 -11.51
CA SER A 111 2.61 -9.20 -12.86
C SER A 111 3.71 -10.27 -13.04
N GLY A 112 3.78 -10.88 -14.22
CA GLY A 112 4.89 -11.77 -14.60
C GLY A 112 6.26 -11.07 -14.68
N ASN A 113 6.30 -9.75 -14.51
CA ASN A 113 7.50 -8.92 -14.68
C ASN A 113 8.37 -8.82 -13.42
N ARG A 114 8.09 -9.64 -12.39
CA ARG A 114 8.88 -9.74 -11.16
C ARG A 114 10.41 -9.86 -11.35
N PRO A 115 10.95 -10.69 -12.27
CA PRO A 115 12.40 -10.77 -12.43
C PRO A 115 13.00 -9.48 -12.98
N VAL A 116 12.29 -8.78 -13.88
CA VAL A 116 12.72 -7.49 -14.42
C VAL A 116 12.65 -6.42 -13.32
N ALA A 117 11.57 -6.38 -12.55
CA ALA A 117 11.42 -5.46 -11.42
C ALA A 117 12.52 -5.67 -10.36
N LEU A 118 12.87 -6.92 -10.06
CA LEU A 118 13.99 -7.24 -9.17
C LEU A 118 15.33 -6.75 -9.76
N GLY A 119 15.56 -6.99 -11.06
CA GLY A 119 16.76 -6.50 -11.74
C GLY A 119 16.91 -4.99 -11.66
N VAL A 120 15.82 -4.24 -11.89
CA VAL A 120 15.80 -2.78 -11.76
C VAL A 120 16.03 -2.33 -10.31
N ALA A 121 15.38 -2.98 -9.34
CA ALA A 121 15.56 -2.66 -7.92
C ALA A 121 17.01 -2.87 -7.46
N VAL A 122 17.64 -3.98 -7.86
CA VAL A 122 19.05 -4.28 -7.52
C VAL A 122 19.98 -3.31 -8.23
N ALA A 123 19.75 -3.00 -9.51
CA ALA A 123 20.55 -2.02 -10.24
C ALA A 123 20.46 -0.63 -9.62
N ALA A 124 19.25 -0.18 -9.24
CA ALA A 124 19.04 1.09 -8.56
C ALA A 124 19.71 1.13 -7.17
N ALA A 125 19.60 0.05 -6.38
CA ALA A 125 20.26 -0.06 -5.09
C ALA A 125 21.79 -0.03 -5.22
N ALA A 126 22.35 -0.78 -6.18
CA ALA A 126 23.79 -0.79 -6.44
C ALA A 126 24.30 0.58 -6.91
N ALA A 127 23.55 1.26 -7.80
CA ALA A 127 23.86 2.61 -8.23
C ALA A 127 23.82 3.61 -7.07
N LEU A 128 22.83 3.51 -6.19
CA LEU A 128 22.72 4.36 -5.00
C LEU A 128 23.89 4.13 -4.04
N VAL A 129 24.24 2.88 -3.74
CA VAL A 129 25.40 2.53 -2.90
C VAL A 129 26.69 3.06 -3.52
N TRP A 130 26.87 2.92 -4.83
CA TRP A 130 28.05 3.42 -5.53
C TRP A 130 28.15 4.95 -5.43
N VAL A 131 27.08 5.69 -5.74
CA VAL A 131 27.05 7.15 -5.68
C VAL A 131 27.27 7.66 -4.26
N VAL A 132 26.61 7.07 -3.25
CA VAL A 132 26.78 7.47 -1.85
C VAL A 132 28.20 7.18 -1.38
N THR A 133 28.76 6.02 -1.70
CA THR A 133 30.13 5.68 -1.31
C THR A 133 31.13 6.61 -1.98
N ASP A 134 30.98 6.89 -3.28
CA ASP A 134 31.86 7.81 -4.00
C ASP A 134 31.80 9.24 -3.44
N ALA A 135 30.59 9.73 -3.14
CA ALA A 135 30.37 11.08 -2.63
C ALA A 135 30.87 11.27 -1.19
N PHE A 136 30.78 10.24 -0.33
CA PHE A 136 31.07 10.35 1.10
C PHE A 136 32.33 9.63 1.56
N ARG A 137 33.08 8.95 0.68
CA ARG A 137 34.30 8.19 1.07
C ARG A 137 35.37 8.99 1.83
N THR A 138 35.41 10.31 1.65
CA THR A 138 36.37 11.22 2.32
C THR A 138 35.73 12.08 3.40
N THR A 139 34.46 11.85 3.73
CA THR A 139 33.69 12.67 4.66
C THR A 139 33.62 11.98 6.01
N TRP A 140 33.98 12.71 7.05
CA TRP A 140 33.90 12.28 8.45
C TRP A 140 32.88 13.17 9.16
N ILE A 141 32.00 12.57 9.95
CA ILE A 141 31.01 13.29 10.76
C ILE A 141 31.47 13.18 12.21
N GLU A 142 31.76 14.32 12.83
CA GLU A 142 32.12 14.38 14.25
C GLU A 142 30.84 14.37 15.09
N LEU A 143 30.61 13.31 15.85
CA LEU A 143 29.42 13.14 16.70
C LEU A 143 29.58 13.82 18.07
N ASP A 144 30.80 14.22 18.43
CA ASP A 144 31.15 14.83 19.74
C ASP A 144 30.88 16.36 19.78
N GLY A 145 30.34 16.93 18.71
CA GLY A 145 30.01 18.36 18.63
C GLY A 145 28.74 18.76 19.41
N PRO A 146 28.44 20.07 19.50
CA PRO A 146 27.19 20.54 20.10
C PRO A 146 25.99 19.88 19.44
N ALA A 147 24.96 19.51 20.22
CA ALA A 147 23.76 18.83 19.73
C ALA A 147 23.01 19.66 18.67
N GLN A 148 23.38 19.48 17.40
CA GLN A 148 22.80 20.21 16.27
C GLN A 148 21.36 19.74 15.97
N GLY A 149 20.98 18.54 16.42
CA GLY A 149 19.64 17.97 16.27
C GLY A 149 18.64 18.35 17.36
N SER A 150 18.97 19.28 18.25
CA SER A 150 18.07 19.72 19.32
C SER A 150 16.86 20.51 18.78
N THR A 151 15.78 20.50 19.55
CA THR A 151 14.54 21.24 19.22
C THR A 151 14.77 22.74 19.12
N GLU A 152 15.63 23.30 19.98
CA GLU A 152 15.95 24.74 19.97
C GLU A 152 16.65 25.15 18.67
N VAL A 153 17.71 24.43 18.28
CA VAL A 153 18.48 24.71 17.06
C VAL A 153 17.58 24.55 15.83
N THR A 154 16.82 23.46 15.76
CA THR A 154 15.94 23.17 14.63
C THR A 154 14.82 24.22 14.50
N GLY A 155 14.19 24.60 15.62
CA GLY A 155 13.15 25.63 15.64
C GLY A 155 13.67 27.00 15.21
N ALA A 156 14.86 27.40 15.68
CA ALA A 156 15.48 28.65 15.27
C ALA A 156 15.79 28.66 13.76
N PHE A 157 16.28 27.54 13.21
CA PHE A 157 16.56 27.42 11.77
C PHE A 157 15.27 27.47 10.93
N LEU A 158 14.21 26.81 11.39
CA LEU A 158 12.92 26.75 10.71
C LEU A 158 12.31 28.14 10.54
N PHE A 159 12.27 28.93 11.61
CA PHE A 159 11.64 30.26 11.61
C PHE A 159 12.54 31.42 11.18
N ARG A 160 13.86 31.19 11.00
CA ARG A 160 14.76 32.22 10.47
C ARG A 160 15.08 32.01 9.00
N ASN A 161 15.40 30.79 8.61
CA ASN A 161 15.91 30.47 7.27
C ASN A 161 14.84 29.81 6.38
N TRP A 162 13.86 29.10 6.97
CA TRP A 162 12.88 28.29 6.25
C TRP A 162 11.44 28.79 6.40
N VAL A 163 11.24 30.10 6.59
CA VAL A 163 9.90 30.70 6.76
C VAL A 163 9.02 30.47 5.53
N LEU A 164 9.55 30.66 4.32
CA LEU A 164 8.76 30.51 3.09
C LEU A 164 8.31 29.04 2.88
N PRO A 165 9.19 28.03 3.02
CA PRO A 165 8.74 26.64 2.98
C PRO A 165 7.77 26.27 4.10
N PHE A 166 7.94 26.81 5.31
CA PHE A 166 6.99 26.59 6.41
C PHE A 166 5.59 27.11 6.07
N GLU A 167 5.50 28.32 5.52
CA GLU A 167 4.23 28.91 5.08
C GLU A 167 3.59 28.08 3.97
N ALA A 168 4.37 27.67 2.96
CA ALA A 168 3.89 26.81 1.88
C ALA A 168 3.37 25.46 2.40
N LEU A 169 4.04 24.83 3.38
CA LEU A 169 3.57 23.60 4.02
C LEU A 169 2.26 23.84 4.79
N SER A 170 2.08 24.98 5.45
CA SER A 170 0.83 25.29 6.16
C SER A 170 -0.37 25.36 5.19
N VAL A 171 -0.19 26.01 4.04
CA VAL A 171 -1.21 26.08 2.98
C VAL A 171 -1.45 24.71 2.36
N LEU A 172 -0.40 23.93 2.15
CA LEU A 172 -0.50 22.55 1.65
C LEU A 172 -1.31 21.67 2.61
N LEU A 173 -1.07 21.76 3.92
CA LEU A 173 -1.82 21.01 4.94
C LEU A 173 -3.28 21.45 5.01
N LEU A 174 -3.55 22.75 4.90
CA LEU A 174 -4.92 23.27 4.81
C LEU A 174 -5.63 22.71 3.55
N ALA A 175 -4.96 22.76 2.40
CA ALA A 175 -5.50 22.24 1.14
C ALA A 175 -5.75 20.72 1.22
N ALA A 176 -4.84 19.96 1.84
CA ALA A 176 -4.99 18.52 2.05
C ALA A 176 -6.20 18.21 2.95
N LEU A 177 -6.40 18.96 4.04
CA LEU A 177 -7.55 18.80 4.93
C LEU A 177 -8.86 19.09 4.20
N VAL A 178 -8.95 20.21 3.48
CA VAL A 178 -10.13 20.56 2.67
C VAL A 178 -10.39 19.48 1.60
N GLY A 179 -9.34 19.03 0.92
CA GLY A 179 -9.41 17.96 -0.07
C GLY A 179 -9.96 16.65 0.51
N ALA A 180 -9.48 16.23 1.68
CA ALA A 180 -9.98 15.04 2.37
C ALA A 180 -11.45 15.17 2.78
N ILE A 181 -11.88 16.33 3.29
CA ILE A 181 -13.27 16.60 3.68
C ILE A 181 -14.21 16.57 2.46
N VAL A 182 -13.82 17.21 1.36
CA VAL A 182 -14.62 17.23 0.13
C VAL A 182 -14.74 15.82 -0.47
N LEU A 183 -13.66 15.04 -0.46
CA LEU A 183 -13.67 13.66 -0.95
C LEU A 183 -14.50 12.72 -0.07
N SER A 184 -14.48 12.91 1.25
CA SER A 184 -15.26 12.10 2.20
C SER A 184 -16.76 12.43 2.19
N ARG A 185 -17.19 13.54 1.58
CA ARG A 185 -18.58 13.95 1.55
C ARG A 185 -19.38 13.08 0.55
N LYS A 186 -20.27 12.24 1.08
CA LYS A 186 -21.25 11.49 0.28
C LYS A 186 -22.23 12.46 -0.37
N ARG A 187 -22.49 12.30 -1.67
CA ARG A 187 -23.50 13.07 -2.40
C ARG A 187 -24.86 12.41 -2.19
N ASP A 188 -25.75 13.05 -1.45
CA ASP A 188 -27.13 12.57 -1.22
C ASP A 188 -28.11 13.05 -2.31
N THR A 189 -27.62 13.39 -3.51
CA THR A 189 -28.41 14.12 -4.52
C THR A 189 -29.21 13.23 -5.50
N ASP A 190 -29.08 11.90 -5.46
CA ASP A 190 -29.79 11.03 -6.41
C ASP A 190 -31.11 10.43 -5.87
N ALA A 191 -31.58 10.89 -4.70
CA ALA A 191 -32.73 10.29 -4.01
C ALA A 191 -34.10 10.96 -4.28
N ASP A 192 -34.19 12.07 -5.04
CA ASP A 192 -35.44 12.86 -5.15
C ASP A 192 -35.90 13.21 -6.58
N THR A 193 -35.60 12.38 -7.58
CA THR A 193 -36.17 12.55 -8.95
C THR A 193 -36.94 11.34 -9.49
N GLY A 194 -37.29 10.39 -8.62
CA GLY A 194 -37.94 9.13 -9.01
C GLY A 194 -39.44 8.98 -8.70
N THR A 195 -40.11 9.95 -8.07
CA THR A 195 -41.50 9.79 -7.63
C THR A 195 -42.37 10.99 -7.97
N GLY A 196 -42.98 10.95 -9.16
CA GLY A 196 -44.15 11.78 -9.48
C GLY A 196 -44.22 12.19 -10.95
N THR A 197 -44.80 11.32 -11.80
CA THR A 197 -45.79 11.65 -12.86
C THR A 197 -46.05 10.41 -13.72
N ALA A 198 -46.78 9.44 -13.17
CA ALA A 198 -47.42 8.38 -13.95
C ALA A 198 -48.83 8.14 -13.39
N ALA A 199 -49.67 9.18 -13.44
CA ALA A 199 -51.08 9.08 -13.11
C ALA A 199 -51.91 9.67 -14.26
N GLY A 200 -52.69 8.80 -14.90
CA GLY A 200 -53.84 9.18 -15.73
C GLY A 200 -53.56 9.34 -17.21
N THR A 201 -53.83 8.30 -18.00
CA THR A 201 -54.72 8.34 -19.19
C THR A 201 -54.71 6.96 -19.84
N LYS A 202 -55.69 6.11 -19.49
CA LYS A 202 -56.29 5.12 -20.42
C LYS A 202 -57.73 4.86 -19.99
N ALA A 203 -58.65 5.62 -20.59
CA ALA A 203 -60.07 5.30 -20.61
C ALA A 203 -60.56 5.36 -22.06
N LYS A 204 -61.12 4.23 -22.50
CA LYS A 204 -62.26 4.13 -23.43
C LYS A 204 -62.02 4.34 -24.94
N ALA A 205 -62.03 3.24 -25.69
CA ALA A 205 -62.78 3.14 -26.94
C ALA A 205 -63.19 1.67 -27.18
N THR A 206 -64.49 1.46 -27.38
CA THR A 206 -65.20 0.18 -27.53
C THR A 206 -65.85 0.16 -28.91
N GLY A 207 -65.88 -1.00 -29.56
CA GLY A 207 -66.78 -1.36 -30.68
C GLY A 207 -66.19 -1.12 -32.08
N THR A 208 -66.50 -1.86 -33.14
CA THR A 208 -67.41 -2.99 -33.39
C THR A 208 -67.11 -3.49 -34.82
N LYS A 209 -67.24 -4.80 -35.05
CA LYS A 209 -67.93 -5.46 -36.19
C LYS A 209 -67.14 -6.61 -36.84
N ALA A 210 -67.74 -7.79 -36.75
CA ALA A 210 -67.44 -8.99 -37.50
C ALA A 210 -68.10 -8.97 -38.89
N GLU A 211 -67.44 -9.53 -39.90
CA GLU A 211 -68.09 -10.22 -41.04
C GLU A 211 -67.04 -11.00 -41.87
N ALA A 212 -67.37 -12.24 -42.24
CA ALA A 212 -66.80 -13.05 -43.32
C ALA A 212 -67.95 -13.33 -44.33
N PRO A 213 -67.86 -14.12 -45.43
CA PRO A 213 -66.73 -14.71 -46.19
C PRO A 213 -66.91 -14.60 -47.76
N GLY A 214 -66.04 -15.26 -48.54
CA GLY A 214 -66.22 -15.56 -50.00
C GLY A 214 -65.16 -14.90 -50.90
N ALA A 215 -64.70 -15.42 -52.05
CA ALA A 215 -65.05 -16.57 -52.89
C ALA A 215 -63.87 -16.88 -53.86
N GLU A 216 -64.01 -18.00 -54.56
CA GLU A 216 -63.21 -18.71 -55.58
C GLU A 216 -62.32 -17.98 -56.62
N THR A 217 -61.11 -18.57 -56.85
CA THR A 217 -60.30 -18.89 -58.10
C THR A 217 -60.24 -17.95 -59.34
N PRO A 218 -59.32 -18.12 -60.36
CA PRO A 218 -58.13 -18.98 -60.53
C PRO A 218 -56.89 -18.35 -61.21
N GLY A 219 -55.75 -19.08 -61.17
CA GLY A 219 -54.80 -19.19 -62.29
C GLY A 219 -53.51 -18.35 -62.24
N THR A 220 -52.35 -19.02 -62.21
CA THR A 220 -51.36 -19.09 -63.31
C THR A 220 -49.99 -19.53 -62.81
N ASP A 221 -49.37 -20.36 -63.63
CA ASP A 221 -48.14 -21.13 -63.42
C ASP A 221 -46.89 -20.25 -63.24
N THR A 222 -45.89 -20.73 -62.47
CA THR A 222 -44.47 -20.83 -62.91
C THR A 222 -43.58 -21.42 -61.79
N LYS A 223 -43.22 -22.70 -62.00
CA LYS A 223 -41.87 -23.30 -61.94
C LYS A 223 -41.06 -23.35 -60.62
N ALA A 224 -40.51 -24.56 -60.42
CA ALA A 224 -39.33 -24.98 -59.64
C ALA A 224 -39.57 -25.30 -58.16
N GLU A 225 -38.98 -26.33 -57.56
CA GLU A 225 -38.44 -27.60 -58.01
C GLU A 225 -38.27 -28.44 -56.73
N ALA A 226 -38.55 -29.74 -56.84
CA ALA A 226 -38.13 -30.87 -56.01
C ALA A 226 -38.31 -30.82 -54.47
N ARG A 227 -39.09 -31.82 -54.05
CA ARG A 227 -39.64 -32.14 -52.74
C ARG A 227 -38.66 -32.96 -51.88
N PRO A 228 -38.69 -32.87 -50.53
CA PRO A 228 -37.91 -33.68 -49.60
C PRO A 228 -38.62 -34.99 -49.23
N ALA A 229 -37.87 -35.98 -48.71
CA ALA A 229 -38.40 -37.23 -48.15
C ALA A 229 -37.39 -37.85 -47.15
N PRO A 230 -37.80 -38.76 -46.24
CA PRO A 230 -37.75 -38.53 -44.79
C PRO A 230 -37.00 -39.62 -44.00
N GLY A 231 -36.78 -39.41 -42.71
CA GLY A 231 -36.28 -40.48 -41.83
C GLY A 231 -36.05 -40.06 -40.38
N ASP A 232 -37.10 -40.18 -39.57
CA ASP A 232 -37.06 -40.21 -38.11
C ASP A 232 -36.49 -41.57 -37.62
N ARG A 233 -35.58 -41.53 -36.64
CA ARG A 233 -35.48 -42.55 -35.58
C ARG A 233 -34.65 -42.06 -34.38
N SER A 234 -35.36 -41.55 -33.39
CA SER A 234 -35.20 -41.77 -31.93
C SER A 234 -33.88 -42.35 -31.37
N THR A 235 -33.23 -41.59 -30.46
CA THR A 235 -32.47 -42.16 -29.33
C THR A 235 -32.34 -41.15 -28.17
N PRO A 236 -32.87 -41.44 -26.97
CA PRO A 236 -32.41 -40.80 -25.74
C PRO A 236 -31.69 -41.85 -24.86
N SER A 237 -30.37 -41.74 -24.73
CA SER A 237 -29.61 -42.57 -23.79
C SER A 237 -29.48 -41.88 -22.45
N ARG A 238 -30.17 -42.44 -21.44
CA ARG A 238 -30.16 -42.03 -20.04
C ARG A 238 -29.57 -43.20 -19.25
N ALA A 239 -28.34 -43.08 -18.75
CA ALA A 239 -27.77 -44.05 -17.82
C ALA A 239 -27.67 -43.43 -16.43
N ARG A 240 -28.46 -43.99 -15.51
CA ARG A 240 -28.51 -43.66 -14.09
C ARG A 240 -27.35 -44.34 -13.36
N THR A 241 -26.68 -43.62 -12.48
CA THR A 241 -25.88 -44.18 -11.38
C THR A 241 -26.82 -44.79 -10.32
N PRO A 242 -26.63 -46.06 -9.91
CA PRO A 242 -27.33 -46.61 -8.76
C PRO A 242 -26.68 -46.13 -7.45
N ARG A 243 -27.54 -45.65 -6.55
CA ARG A 243 -27.32 -45.61 -5.10
C ARG A 243 -27.37 -47.05 -4.59
N GLU A 244 -26.37 -47.44 -3.80
CA GLU A 244 -26.44 -48.61 -2.93
C GLU A 244 -26.37 -48.13 -1.48
N ALA A 245 -27.26 -48.68 -0.67
CA ALA A 245 -27.47 -48.36 0.74
C ALA A 245 -27.42 -49.66 1.55
N ASP A 246 -27.05 -49.52 2.84
CA ASP A 246 -27.13 -50.48 3.97
C ASP A 246 -26.15 -51.68 3.97
N ALA A 247 -25.55 -52.15 5.08
CA ALA A 247 -25.44 -51.73 6.49
C ALA A 247 -24.34 -52.61 7.19
N PRO A 248 -24.34 -52.95 8.50
CA PRO A 248 -23.27 -52.60 9.46
C PRO A 248 -22.44 -53.80 10.05
N GLY A 249 -21.32 -53.50 10.70
CA GLY A 249 -20.54 -54.40 11.59
C GLY A 249 -19.21 -53.74 12.00
N GLN A 250 -19.00 -53.34 13.26
CA GLN A 250 -18.44 -54.15 14.38
C GLN A 250 -17.02 -54.68 14.08
N GLU A 251 -16.02 -54.16 14.82
CA GLU A 251 -14.67 -54.68 15.17
C GLU A 251 -13.75 -53.45 15.39
N GLU A 252 -13.53 -52.93 16.60
CA GLU A 252 -12.71 -53.46 17.70
C GLU A 252 -11.26 -53.76 17.26
N GLN A 253 -10.31 -52.85 17.54
CA GLN A 253 -9.04 -53.11 18.24
C GLN A 253 -8.02 -51.94 18.14
N ARG A 254 -7.52 -51.56 19.33
CA ARG A 254 -6.33 -50.76 19.71
C ARG A 254 -6.43 -49.24 19.80
#